data_AF-P60705-F1
#
_entry.id   AF-P60705-F1
#
_cell.length_a   1.000
_cell.length_b   1.000
_cell.length_c   1.000
_cell.angle_alpha   90.00
_cell.angle_beta   90.00
_cell.angle_gamma   90.00
#
_symmetry.space_group_name_H-M   'P 1'
#
loop_
_entity.id
_entity.type
_entity.pdbx_description
1 polymer ?
#
loop_
_entity_poly.entity_id
_entity_poly.type
_entity_poly.pdbx_seq_one_letter_code
_entity_poly.pdbx_strand_id
1 'polypeptide(L)'
;MGPFCLGCSHRKCYSPIRNLISQETFKFHFKNLRYAIDRKDTFLCYEVTRKDCDSPVSLHHGVFKNKDNIHAEICFLYWFHDKVLKVLSPREEFKITWYMSWSPCFECAEQVLRFLATHHNLSLDIFSSRLYNIRDPENQQNLCRLVQEGAQVAAMDLYEFKKCWKKFVDNGGRRFRPWKKLLTNFRYQDSKLQEILRPCYIPVPSSSSSTLSNICLTKGLPETRFCVERRRVHLLSEEEFYSQFYNQRVKHLCYYHGVKPYLCYQLEQFNGQAPLKGCLLSEKGKQHAEILFLDKIRSMELSQVIITCYLTWSPCPNCAWQLAAFKRDRPDLILHIYTSRLYFHWKRPFQKGLCSLWQSGILVDVMDLPQFTDCWTNFVNPKRPFWPWKGLEIISRRTQRRLHRIKESWGLQDLVNDFGNLQLGPPMS
;
A
#
# COMPACT_ATOMS: atom_id res chain seq x y z
N MET A 1 -9.30 -5.20 -17.40
CA MET A 1 -8.64 -3.93 -17.04
C MET A 1 -7.23 -4.26 -16.57
N GLY A 2 -6.19 -3.74 -17.22
CA GLY A 2 -4.79 -4.01 -16.85
C GLY A 2 -4.44 -3.46 -15.45
N PRO A 3 -3.35 -3.93 -14.83
CA PRO A 3 -2.94 -3.46 -13.50
C PRO A 3 -2.72 -1.94 -13.49
N PHE A 4 -3.30 -1.29 -12.49
CA PHE A 4 -3.25 0.16 -12.30
C PHE A 4 -1.79 0.63 -12.07
N CYS A 5 -1.23 1.40 -13.02
CA CYS A 5 0.12 1.96 -12.93
C CYS A 5 0.11 3.26 -12.09
N LEU A 6 0.95 3.33 -11.04
CA LEU A 6 1.07 4.53 -10.21
C LEU A 6 1.37 5.77 -11.06
N GLY A 7 2.28 5.64 -12.05
CA GLY A 7 2.69 6.72 -12.96
C GLY A 7 1.53 7.50 -13.60
N CYS A 8 0.38 6.84 -13.81
CA CYS A 8 -0.81 7.45 -14.43
C CYS A 8 -1.61 8.36 -13.47
N SER A 9 -1.47 8.21 -12.15
CA SER A 9 -2.42 8.75 -11.16
C SER A 9 -1.97 10.01 -10.41
N HIS A 10 -0.70 10.41 -10.50
CA HIS A 10 -0.12 11.40 -9.59
C HIS A 10 0.38 12.66 -10.31
N ARG A 11 -0.14 13.83 -9.92
CA ARG A 11 0.21 15.14 -10.52
C ARG A 11 1.47 15.80 -9.93
N LYS A 12 2.10 15.23 -8.91
CA LYS A 12 3.29 15.83 -8.29
C LYS A 12 4.53 15.42 -9.09
N CYS A 13 5.17 16.38 -9.76
CA CYS A 13 6.44 16.15 -10.44
C CYS A 13 7.54 15.89 -9.39
N TYR A 14 8.10 14.68 -9.40
CA TYR A 14 9.37 14.39 -8.75
C TYR A 14 10.47 14.59 -9.78
N SER A 15 11.58 15.19 -9.35
CA SER A 15 12.76 15.37 -10.17
C SER A 15 13.97 14.81 -9.44
N PRO A 16 14.98 14.29 -10.17
CA PRO A 16 16.24 13.91 -9.58
C PRO A 16 16.87 15.09 -8.82
N ILE A 17 17.71 14.77 -7.83
CA ILE A 17 18.55 15.76 -7.16
C ILE A 17 19.42 16.44 -8.24
N ARG A 18 19.47 17.78 -8.21
CA ARG A 18 20.17 18.57 -9.23
C ARG A 18 21.68 18.37 -9.22
N ASN A 19 22.24 18.16 -8.02
CA ASN A 19 23.67 18.05 -7.81
C ASN A 19 24.06 16.58 -7.60
N LEU A 20 25.31 16.26 -7.96
CA LEU A 20 25.93 14.98 -7.61
C LEU A 20 26.00 14.81 -6.08
N ILE A 21 26.09 13.55 -5.63
CA ILE A 21 26.19 13.21 -4.22
C ILE A 21 27.58 13.65 -3.70
N SER A 22 27.67 14.24 -2.51
CA SER A 22 28.97 14.53 -1.90
C SER A 22 29.72 13.24 -1.55
N GLN A 23 31.06 13.31 -1.47
CA GLN A 23 31.87 12.15 -1.12
C GLN A 23 31.52 11.59 0.27
N GLU A 24 31.25 12.47 1.24
CA GLU A 24 30.86 12.12 2.61
C GLU A 24 29.50 11.42 2.60
N THR A 25 28.53 11.98 1.87
CA THR A 25 27.19 11.42 1.73
C THR A 25 27.24 10.03 1.10
N PHE A 26 28.00 9.86 0.02
CA PHE A 26 28.16 8.56 -0.62
C PHE A 26 28.83 7.56 0.33
N LYS A 27 29.97 7.91 0.94
CA LYS A 27 30.69 7.04 1.88
C LYS A 27 29.86 6.69 3.10
N PHE A 28 28.95 7.55 3.54
CA PHE A 28 28.06 7.27 4.67
C PHE A 28 26.92 6.33 4.24
N HIS A 29 26.14 6.70 3.22
CA HIS A 29 24.92 6.00 2.84
C HIS A 29 25.16 4.74 2.01
N PHE A 30 26.23 4.64 1.21
CA PHE A 30 26.53 3.46 0.38
C PHE A 30 27.49 2.47 1.04
N LYS A 31 27.97 2.74 2.27
CA LYS A 31 28.80 1.78 2.99
C LYS A 31 28.03 0.47 3.24
N ASN A 32 28.43 -0.62 2.61
CA ASN A 32 27.76 -1.92 2.70
C ASN A 32 27.97 -2.60 4.06
N LEU A 33 27.59 -1.97 5.16
CA LEU A 33 27.75 -2.55 6.50
C LEU A 33 26.85 -3.79 6.67
N ARG A 34 27.32 -4.78 7.44
CA ARG A 34 26.50 -5.92 7.88
C ARG A 34 25.32 -5.46 8.75
N TYR A 35 25.59 -4.50 9.65
CA TYR A 35 24.59 -3.84 10.49
C TYR A 35 24.78 -2.33 10.36
N ALA A 36 23.72 -1.64 9.99
CA ALA A 36 23.75 -0.19 9.75
C ALA A 36 22.79 0.51 10.71
N ILE A 37 23.29 1.52 11.39
CA ILE A 37 22.52 2.40 12.29
C ILE A 37 22.50 3.81 11.66
N ASP A 38 21.44 4.57 11.93
CA ASP A 38 21.25 5.98 11.55
C ASP A 38 21.26 6.33 10.05
N ARG A 39 21.14 5.35 9.16
CA ARG A 39 21.01 5.56 7.71
C ARG A 39 19.54 5.59 7.29
N LYS A 40 18.85 6.66 7.69
CA LYS A 40 17.40 6.84 7.50
C LYS A 40 17.00 7.21 6.05
N ASP A 41 17.97 7.67 5.25
CA ASP A 41 17.75 7.97 3.83
C ASP A 41 18.20 6.84 2.93
N THR A 42 17.36 6.55 1.93
CA THR A 42 17.69 5.73 0.77
C THR A 42 18.03 6.64 -0.40
N PHE A 43 19.19 6.42 -1.00
CA PHE A 43 19.61 6.97 -2.29
C PHE A 43 19.46 5.89 -3.37
N LEU A 44 18.90 6.29 -4.51
CA LEU A 44 18.72 5.51 -5.73
C LEU A 44 19.38 6.29 -6.87
N CYS A 45 20.56 5.84 -7.30
CA CYS A 45 21.23 6.35 -8.49
C CYS A 45 20.75 5.54 -9.69
N TYR A 46 20.26 6.19 -10.74
CA TYR A 46 19.71 5.48 -11.90
C TYR A 46 20.44 5.83 -13.18
N GLU A 47 20.38 4.89 -14.12
CA GLU A 47 20.75 5.04 -15.52
C GLU A 47 19.65 4.43 -16.38
N VAL A 48 19.26 5.14 -17.44
CA VAL A 48 18.32 4.70 -18.46
C VAL A 48 19.06 4.68 -19.78
N THR A 49 19.16 3.50 -20.37
CA THR A 49 19.72 3.30 -21.71
C THR A 49 18.63 2.82 -22.65
N ARG A 50 18.61 3.34 -23.88
CA ARG A 50 17.84 2.75 -24.97
C ARG A 50 18.65 1.63 -25.60
N LYS A 51 18.02 0.49 -25.87
CA LYS A 51 18.63 -0.51 -26.75
C LYS A 51 18.45 -0.05 -28.19
N ASP A 52 19.53 0.36 -28.81
CA ASP A 52 19.60 0.58 -30.26
C ASP A 52 20.27 -0.63 -30.92
N CYS A 53 20.01 -0.89 -32.19
CA CYS A 53 20.40 -2.15 -32.87
C CYS A 53 21.89 -2.50 -32.72
N ASP A 54 22.77 -1.50 -32.61
CA ASP A 54 24.23 -1.72 -32.55
C ASP A 54 24.90 -1.32 -31.23
N SER A 55 24.26 -0.51 -30.38
CA SER A 55 24.87 -0.03 -29.12
C SER A 55 23.85 0.56 -28.14
N PRO A 56 23.99 0.30 -26.82
CA PRO A 56 23.15 0.97 -25.81
C PRO A 56 23.43 2.48 -25.77
N VAL A 57 22.40 3.30 -25.96
CA VAL A 57 22.51 4.77 -25.88
C VAL A 57 22.05 5.25 -24.50
N SER A 58 22.93 5.90 -23.74
CA SER A 58 22.59 6.51 -22.44
C SER A 58 21.69 7.72 -22.64
N LEU A 59 20.42 7.63 -22.20
CA LEU A 59 19.43 8.70 -22.32
C LEU A 59 19.42 9.61 -21.08
N HIS A 60 19.25 9.00 -19.91
CA HIS A 60 19.10 9.75 -18.66
C HIS A 60 19.86 9.07 -17.53
N HIS A 61 20.37 9.87 -16.62
CA HIS A 61 20.91 9.41 -15.35
C HIS A 61 20.67 10.46 -14.28
N GLY A 62 20.61 10.04 -13.03
CA GLY A 62 20.39 10.96 -11.93
C GLY A 62 20.27 10.23 -10.61
N VAL A 63 19.91 10.99 -9.57
CA VAL A 63 19.80 10.45 -8.20
C VAL A 63 18.45 10.84 -7.62
N PHE A 64 17.72 9.87 -7.11
CA PHE A 64 16.59 10.09 -6.21
C PHE A 64 17.00 9.77 -4.78
N LYS A 65 16.38 10.48 -3.84
CA LYS A 65 16.40 10.11 -2.43
C LYS A 65 14.99 10.14 -1.86
N ASN A 66 14.81 9.55 -0.69
CA ASN A 66 13.57 9.69 0.06
C ASN A 66 13.23 11.17 0.22
N LYS A 67 11.97 11.53 -0.08
CA LYS A 67 11.46 12.90 0.04
C LYS A 67 10.15 12.87 0.79
N ASP A 68 10.11 13.58 1.91
CA ASP A 68 9.00 13.53 2.87
C ASP A 68 8.70 12.07 3.26
N ASN A 69 7.50 11.58 2.98
CA ASN A 69 7.07 10.21 3.30
C ASN A 69 7.11 9.28 2.08
N ILE A 70 7.78 9.66 1.00
CA ILE A 70 7.83 8.93 -0.27
C ILE A 70 9.24 8.41 -0.51
N HIS A 71 9.34 7.12 -0.82
CA HIS A 71 10.60 6.44 -1.07
C HIS A 71 11.18 6.77 -2.45
N ALA A 72 12.49 6.65 -2.59
CA ALA A 72 13.24 7.02 -3.79
C ALA A 72 12.75 6.26 -5.05
N GLU A 73 12.38 4.99 -4.90
CA GLU A 73 11.84 4.09 -5.92
C GLU A 73 10.55 4.66 -6.50
N ILE A 74 9.63 5.08 -5.63
CA ILE A 74 8.34 5.63 -6.03
C ILE A 74 8.52 6.99 -6.71
N CYS A 75 9.43 7.83 -6.20
CA CYS A 75 9.81 9.09 -6.86
C CYS A 75 10.33 8.84 -8.29
N PHE A 76 11.20 7.84 -8.48
CA PHE A 76 11.71 7.46 -9.78
C PHE A 76 10.59 6.99 -10.71
N LEU A 77 9.71 6.08 -10.28
CA LEU A 77 8.64 5.55 -11.14
C LEU A 77 7.71 6.65 -11.67
N TYR A 78 7.35 7.62 -10.81
CA TYR A 78 6.56 8.78 -11.24
C TYR A 78 7.29 9.63 -12.27
N TRP A 79 8.56 9.96 -12.00
CA TRP A 79 9.37 10.74 -12.91
C TRP A 79 9.58 10.03 -14.24
N PHE A 80 9.94 8.75 -14.22
CA PHE A 80 10.24 7.96 -15.42
C PHE A 80 9.01 7.83 -16.32
N HIS A 81 7.84 7.55 -15.73
CA HIS A 81 6.60 7.52 -16.49
C HIS A 81 6.28 8.88 -17.13
N ASP A 82 6.36 9.98 -16.37
CA ASP A 82 5.98 11.31 -16.88
C ASP A 82 6.98 11.89 -17.89
N LYS A 83 8.28 11.67 -17.67
CA LYS A 83 9.35 12.30 -18.45
C LYS A 83 9.92 11.43 -19.56
N VAL A 84 9.85 10.11 -19.41
CA VAL A 84 10.41 9.18 -20.40
C VAL A 84 9.27 8.53 -21.18
N LEU A 85 8.38 7.79 -20.51
CA LEU A 85 7.38 6.99 -21.21
C LEU A 85 6.29 7.79 -21.94
N LYS A 86 5.91 8.97 -21.44
CA LYS A 86 4.96 9.84 -22.15
C LYS A 86 5.53 10.53 -23.39
N VAL A 87 6.85 10.66 -23.45
CA VAL A 87 7.53 11.46 -24.49
C VAL A 87 8.09 10.55 -25.58
N LEU A 88 8.54 9.35 -25.21
CA LEU A 88 9.20 8.41 -26.11
C LEU A 88 8.23 7.35 -26.67
N SER A 89 8.63 6.74 -27.79
CA SER A 89 7.77 5.80 -28.54
C SER A 89 7.56 4.48 -27.79
N PRO A 90 6.33 3.90 -27.77
CA PRO A 90 6.05 2.63 -27.08
C PRO A 90 6.83 1.41 -27.58
N ARG A 91 7.42 1.50 -28.78
CA ARG A 91 8.19 0.41 -29.41
C ARG A 91 9.65 0.36 -28.98
N GLU A 92 10.16 1.40 -28.31
CA GLU A 92 11.55 1.43 -27.87
C GLU A 92 11.76 0.51 -26.66
N GLU A 93 12.83 -0.27 -26.67
CA GLU A 93 13.25 -1.04 -25.50
C GLU A 93 14.20 -0.23 -24.62
N PHE A 94 13.91 -0.21 -23.32
CA PHE A 94 14.75 0.48 -22.35
C PHE A 94 15.34 -0.50 -21.34
N LYS A 95 16.58 -0.22 -20.96
CA LYS A 95 17.24 -0.84 -19.82
C LYS A 95 17.46 0.21 -18.74
N ILE A 96 16.92 -0.08 -17.56
CA ILE A 96 17.07 0.73 -16.37
C ILE A 96 18.06 0.02 -15.45
N THR A 97 19.01 0.77 -14.89
CA THR A 97 19.93 0.26 -13.89
C THR A 97 19.85 1.14 -12.66
N TRP A 98 19.59 0.55 -11.50
CA TRP A 98 19.58 1.21 -10.20
C TRP A 98 20.77 0.77 -9.35
N TYR A 99 21.48 1.74 -8.79
CA TYR A 99 22.47 1.54 -7.73
C TYR A 99 21.92 2.16 -6.45
N MET A 100 21.63 1.34 -5.46
CA MET A 100 20.86 1.74 -4.28
C MET A 100 21.64 1.56 -3.00
N SER A 101 21.48 2.50 -2.08
CA SER A 101 22.03 2.39 -0.72
C SER A 101 21.36 1.28 0.12
N TRP A 102 20.09 0.99 -0.16
CA TRP A 102 19.28 -0.06 0.44
C TRP A 102 18.44 -0.72 -0.67
N SER A 103 18.19 -2.02 -0.58
CA SER A 103 17.23 -2.69 -1.47
C SER A 103 15.82 -2.14 -1.24
N PRO A 104 14.91 -2.27 -2.22
CA PRO A 104 13.52 -1.87 -2.05
C PRO A 104 12.87 -2.58 -0.86
N CYS A 105 12.02 -1.85 -0.12
CA CYS A 105 11.08 -2.47 0.80
C CYS A 105 9.99 -3.23 0.03
N PHE A 106 9.23 -4.09 0.72
CA PHE A 106 8.25 -4.95 0.08
C PHE A 106 7.19 -4.15 -0.70
N GLU A 107 6.74 -2.99 -0.21
CA GLU A 107 5.78 -2.18 -0.95
C GLU A 107 6.40 -1.51 -2.17
N CYS A 108 7.65 -1.02 -2.07
CA CYS A 108 8.34 -0.47 -3.24
C CYS A 108 8.57 -1.54 -4.30
N ALA A 109 9.00 -2.74 -3.89
CA ALA A 109 9.15 -3.89 -4.78
C ALA A 109 7.82 -4.25 -5.46
N GLU A 110 6.70 -4.27 -4.73
CA GLU A 110 5.37 -4.49 -5.28
C GLU A 110 4.96 -3.41 -6.31
N GLN A 111 5.36 -2.15 -6.13
CA GLN A 111 5.09 -1.10 -7.12
C GLN A 111 5.97 -1.24 -8.35
N VAL A 112 7.24 -1.60 -8.18
CA VAL A 112 8.16 -1.88 -9.29
C VAL A 112 7.67 -3.07 -10.11
N LEU A 113 7.22 -4.13 -9.45
CA LEU A 113 6.59 -5.29 -10.08
C LEU A 113 5.43 -4.91 -11.00
N ARG A 114 4.46 -4.16 -10.46
CA ARG A 114 3.33 -3.67 -11.26
C ARG A 114 3.79 -2.81 -12.43
N PHE A 115 4.83 -2.02 -12.22
CA PHE A 115 5.37 -1.16 -13.26
C PHE A 115 5.98 -1.98 -14.41
N LEU A 116 6.76 -3.02 -14.10
CA LEU A 116 7.34 -3.94 -15.09
C LEU A 116 6.27 -4.76 -15.81
N ALA A 117 5.30 -5.31 -15.06
CA ALA A 117 4.16 -6.03 -15.62
C ALA A 117 3.28 -5.17 -16.55
N THR A 118 3.35 -3.84 -16.45
CA THR A 118 2.61 -2.92 -17.33
C THR A 118 3.43 -2.48 -18.55
N HIS A 119 4.76 -2.60 -18.52
CA HIS A 119 5.67 -2.08 -19.54
C HIS A 119 6.69 -3.15 -19.95
N HIS A 120 6.26 -4.07 -20.81
CA HIS A 120 7.06 -5.23 -21.24
C HIS A 120 8.33 -4.90 -22.03
N ASN A 121 8.46 -3.66 -22.50
CA ASN A 121 9.64 -3.13 -23.19
C ASN A 121 10.74 -2.64 -22.22
N LEU A 122 10.59 -2.87 -20.91
CA LEU A 122 11.54 -2.45 -19.89
C LEU A 122 12.28 -3.65 -19.28
N SER A 123 13.60 -3.51 -19.16
CA SER A 123 14.44 -4.36 -18.31
C SER A 123 14.98 -3.54 -17.14
N LEU A 124 15.09 -4.17 -15.96
CA LEU A 124 15.53 -3.50 -14.74
C LEU A 124 16.60 -4.32 -14.02
N ASP A 125 17.75 -3.70 -13.78
CA ASP A 125 18.81 -4.23 -12.92
C ASP A 125 18.87 -3.40 -11.63
N ILE A 126 18.80 -4.05 -10.47
CA ILE A 126 18.86 -3.43 -9.14
C ILE A 126 20.10 -3.95 -8.42
N PHE A 127 21.06 -3.06 -8.21
CA PHE A 127 22.26 -3.31 -7.42
C PHE A 127 22.15 -2.59 -6.08
N SER A 128 22.11 -3.33 -4.97
CA SER A 128 21.93 -2.77 -3.63
C SER A 128 23.19 -2.93 -2.76
N SER A 129 23.60 -1.85 -2.09
CA SER A 129 24.69 -1.88 -1.10
C SER A 129 24.33 -2.69 0.14
N ARG A 130 23.05 -2.65 0.56
CA ARG A 130 22.54 -3.36 1.73
C ARG A 130 21.12 -3.84 1.47
N LEU A 131 20.76 -5.00 2.01
CA LEU A 131 19.40 -5.49 1.94
C LEU A 131 18.54 -4.90 3.08
N TYR A 132 17.38 -4.36 2.73
CA TYR A 132 16.43 -3.77 3.67
C TYR A 132 15.61 -4.85 4.37
N ASN A 133 15.58 -4.80 5.71
CA ASN A 133 14.73 -5.61 6.58
C ASN A 133 14.53 -7.09 6.16
N ILE A 134 15.60 -7.80 5.78
CA ILE A 134 15.51 -9.19 5.28
C ILE A 134 14.98 -10.22 6.28
N ARG A 135 14.74 -9.85 7.54
CA ARG A 135 14.08 -10.75 8.50
C ARG A 135 12.57 -10.83 8.30
N ASP A 136 12.01 -9.86 7.60
CA ASP A 136 10.60 -9.76 7.28
C ASP A 136 10.28 -10.61 6.03
N PRO A 137 9.42 -11.63 6.14
CA PRO A 137 9.04 -12.50 5.04
C PRO A 137 8.46 -11.75 3.83
N GLU A 138 7.75 -10.63 4.02
CA GLU A 138 7.18 -9.87 2.91
C GLU A 138 8.27 -9.23 2.04
N ASN A 139 9.34 -8.72 2.68
CA ASN A 139 10.51 -8.18 1.98
C ASN A 139 11.21 -9.28 1.17
N GLN A 140 11.38 -10.48 1.75
CA GLN A 140 11.97 -11.62 1.04
C GLN A 140 11.14 -12.02 -0.17
N GLN A 141 9.82 -12.20 0.02
CA GLN A 141 8.90 -12.65 -1.02
C GLN A 141 8.83 -11.66 -2.19
N ASN A 142 8.82 -10.36 -1.93
CA ASN A 142 8.71 -9.37 -2.99
C ASN A 142 10.03 -9.14 -3.75
N LEU A 143 11.20 -9.35 -3.13
CA LEU A 143 12.47 -9.43 -3.88
C LEU A 143 12.48 -10.64 -4.82
N CYS A 144 11.96 -11.77 -4.35
CA CYS A 144 11.78 -12.95 -5.19
C CYS A 144 10.85 -12.72 -6.38
N ARG A 145 9.69 -12.11 -6.13
CA ARG A 145 8.75 -11.79 -7.18
C ARG A 145 9.37 -10.84 -8.21
N LEU A 146 10.20 -9.88 -7.80
CA LEU A 146 10.92 -9.00 -8.74
C LEU A 146 11.75 -9.81 -9.74
N VAL A 147 12.47 -10.83 -9.26
CA VAL A 147 13.24 -11.73 -10.11
C VAL A 147 12.35 -12.57 -11.02
N GLN A 148 11.21 -13.04 -10.51
CA GLN A 148 10.22 -13.78 -11.31
C GLN A 148 9.58 -12.93 -12.41
N GLU A 149 9.42 -11.62 -12.20
CA GLU A 149 8.96 -10.64 -13.19
C GLU A 149 10.09 -10.17 -14.13
N GLY A 150 11.28 -10.81 -14.06
CA GLY A 150 12.40 -10.57 -14.96
C GLY A 150 13.38 -9.47 -14.53
N ALA A 151 13.18 -8.83 -13.37
CA ALA A 151 14.18 -7.89 -12.85
C ALA A 151 15.42 -8.63 -12.34
N GLN A 152 16.61 -8.11 -12.62
CA GLN A 152 17.84 -8.63 -12.02
C GLN A 152 18.08 -7.92 -10.68
N VAL A 153 18.31 -8.69 -9.61
CA VAL A 153 18.56 -8.14 -8.27
C VAL A 153 19.87 -8.71 -7.74
N ALA A 154 20.82 -7.83 -7.40
CA ALA A 154 22.15 -8.20 -6.95
C ALA A 154 22.66 -7.28 -5.82
N ALA A 155 23.62 -7.78 -5.04
CA ALA A 155 24.39 -6.95 -4.13
C ALA A 155 25.46 -6.16 -4.92
N MET A 156 25.74 -4.91 -4.53
CA MET A 156 26.80 -4.11 -5.16
C MET A 156 28.19 -4.63 -4.78
N ASP A 157 28.98 -4.99 -5.79
CA ASP A 157 30.38 -5.34 -5.63
C ASP A 157 31.31 -4.12 -5.85
N LEU A 158 32.62 -4.36 -5.91
CA LEU A 158 33.61 -3.30 -6.14
C LEU A 158 33.42 -2.57 -7.47
N TYR A 159 33.02 -3.25 -8.53
CA TYR A 159 32.74 -2.69 -9.85
C TYR A 159 31.52 -1.76 -9.82
N GLU A 160 30.39 -2.18 -9.24
CA GLU A 160 29.22 -1.30 -9.11
C GLU A 160 29.53 -0.07 -8.25
N PHE A 161 30.29 -0.23 -7.15
CA PHE A 161 30.70 0.93 -6.34
C PHE A 161 31.58 1.90 -7.12
N LYS A 162 32.52 1.40 -7.95
CA LYS A 162 33.37 2.25 -8.81
C LYS A 162 32.54 2.99 -9.87
N LYS A 163 31.59 2.30 -10.52
CA LYS A 163 30.66 2.93 -11.47
C LYS A 163 29.85 4.03 -10.80
N CYS A 164 29.26 3.72 -9.66
CA CYS A 164 28.41 4.66 -8.94
C CYS A 164 29.22 5.90 -8.48
N TRP A 165 30.43 5.68 -7.97
CA TRP A 165 31.37 6.75 -7.61
C TRP A 165 31.74 7.64 -8.80
N LYS A 166 32.06 7.06 -9.96
CA LYS A 166 32.45 7.82 -11.15
C LYS A 166 31.30 8.70 -11.67
N LYS A 167 30.08 8.17 -11.64
CA LYS A 167 28.92 8.78 -12.35
C LYS A 167 28.04 9.67 -11.48
N PHE A 168 27.90 9.36 -10.18
CA PHE A 168 26.91 10.00 -9.31
C PHE A 168 27.50 10.75 -8.11
N VAL A 169 28.82 10.75 -7.95
CA VAL A 169 29.51 11.41 -6.83
C VAL A 169 30.36 12.55 -7.34
N ASP A 170 30.27 13.70 -6.69
CA ASP A 170 31.21 14.80 -6.88
C ASP A 170 32.57 14.44 -6.28
N ASN A 171 33.36 13.73 -7.08
CA ASN A 171 34.63 13.15 -6.65
C ASN A 171 35.85 14.03 -6.98
N GLY A 172 35.70 15.14 -7.71
CA GLY A 172 36.81 16.01 -8.12
C GLY A 172 37.94 15.25 -8.83
N GLY A 173 37.62 14.22 -9.63
CA GLY A 173 38.59 13.37 -10.32
C GLY A 173 39.27 12.30 -9.43
N ARG A 174 38.95 12.25 -8.13
CA ARG A 174 39.53 11.27 -7.21
C ARG A 174 39.00 9.87 -7.51
N ARG A 175 39.88 8.88 -7.49
CA ARG A 175 39.51 7.46 -7.64
C ARG A 175 38.74 6.96 -6.41
N PHE A 176 37.82 6.02 -6.63
CA PHE A 176 37.11 5.35 -5.54
C PHE A 176 38.10 4.59 -4.63
N ARG A 177 38.01 4.82 -3.31
CA ARG A 177 38.79 4.10 -2.29
C ARG A 177 37.85 3.20 -1.47
N PRO A 178 37.96 1.87 -1.58
CA PRO A 178 37.16 0.94 -0.78
C PRO A 178 37.33 1.19 0.72
N TRP A 179 36.23 1.13 1.48
CA TRP A 179 36.30 1.14 2.94
C TRP A 179 36.67 -0.25 3.47
N LYS A 180 37.16 -0.27 4.73
CA LYS A 180 37.48 -1.51 5.45
C LYS A 180 36.29 -2.48 5.42
N LYS A 181 36.56 -3.76 5.11
CA LYS A 181 35.58 -4.86 5.01
C LYS A 181 34.55 -4.72 3.87
N LEU A 182 34.76 -3.87 2.86
CA LEU A 182 33.84 -3.78 1.70
C LEU A 182 33.57 -5.15 1.08
N LEU A 183 34.61 -5.90 0.71
CA LEU A 183 34.46 -7.20 0.07
C LEU A 183 33.84 -8.25 1.01
N THR A 184 34.25 -8.26 2.28
CA THR A 184 33.68 -9.17 3.30
C THR A 184 32.18 -8.94 3.46
N ASN A 185 31.75 -7.68 3.52
CA ASN A 185 30.34 -7.39 3.66
C ASN A 185 29.56 -7.59 2.36
N PHE A 186 30.17 -7.35 1.19
CA PHE A 186 29.57 -7.72 -0.09
C PHE A 186 29.22 -9.20 -0.11
N ARG A 187 30.17 -10.08 0.23
CA ARG A 187 29.93 -11.53 0.33
C ARG A 187 28.80 -11.88 1.29
N TYR A 188 28.69 -11.16 2.41
CA TYR A 188 27.58 -11.34 3.35
C TYR A 188 26.24 -10.93 2.74
N GLN A 189 26.15 -9.74 2.13
CA GLN A 189 24.91 -9.25 1.51
C GLN A 189 24.49 -10.16 0.34
N ASP A 190 25.44 -10.54 -0.50
CA ASP A 190 25.22 -11.43 -1.63
C ASP A 190 24.73 -12.81 -1.17
N SER A 191 25.43 -13.44 -0.21
CA SER A 191 25.00 -14.74 0.35
C SER A 191 23.58 -14.69 0.91
N LYS A 192 23.21 -13.62 1.62
CA LYS A 192 21.84 -13.44 2.14
C LYS A 192 20.82 -13.19 1.04
N LEU A 193 21.18 -12.47 -0.01
CA LEU A 193 20.31 -12.30 -1.17
C LEU A 193 20.09 -13.64 -1.88
N GLN A 194 21.13 -14.43 -2.11
CA GLN A 194 21.01 -15.75 -2.73
C GLN A 194 20.16 -16.71 -1.89
N GLU A 195 20.27 -16.67 -0.56
CA GLU A 195 19.40 -17.45 0.34
C GLU A 195 17.92 -17.09 0.15
N ILE A 196 17.61 -15.80 0.02
CA ILE A 196 16.25 -15.29 -0.24
C ILE A 196 15.75 -15.70 -1.63
N LEU A 197 16.60 -15.60 -2.65
CA LEU A 197 16.22 -15.85 -4.05
C LEU A 197 16.21 -17.34 -4.43
N ARG A 198 16.89 -18.21 -3.67
CA ARG A 198 17.00 -19.64 -3.95
C ARG A 198 15.66 -20.35 -4.18
N PRO A 199 14.59 -20.12 -3.38
CA PRO A 199 13.29 -20.74 -3.63
C PRO A 199 12.64 -20.31 -4.96
N CYS A 200 13.10 -19.20 -5.53
CA CYS A 200 12.44 -18.50 -6.63
C CYS A 200 13.00 -18.91 -8.00
N TYR A 201 14.17 -19.56 -8.00
CA TYR A 201 14.75 -20.23 -9.17
C TYR A 201 14.28 -21.68 -9.35
N ILE A 202 13.35 -22.18 -8.52
CA ILE A 202 12.73 -23.49 -8.76
C ILE A 202 11.81 -23.34 -9.99
N PRO A 203 12.14 -23.95 -11.14
CA PRO A 203 11.32 -23.85 -12.33
C PRO A 203 9.97 -24.50 -12.03
N VAL A 204 8.88 -23.76 -12.23
CA VAL A 204 7.56 -24.40 -12.39
C VAL A 204 7.71 -25.29 -13.62
N PRO A 205 7.45 -26.61 -13.54
CA PRO A 205 7.64 -27.51 -14.66
C PRO A 205 6.88 -26.98 -15.87
N SER A 206 7.63 -26.68 -16.93
CA SER A 206 7.09 -26.29 -18.22
C SER A 206 6.17 -27.40 -18.70
N SER A 207 4.86 -27.19 -18.56
CA SER A 207 3.84 -28.05 -19.09
C SER A 207 4.03 -28.14 -20.59
N SER A 208 4.55 -29.28 -21.02
CA SER A 208 4.71 -29.69 -22.41
C SER A 208 3.36 -29.64 -23.13
N SER A 209 3.43 -29.07 -24.32
CA SER A 209 2.48 -29.11 -25.41
C SER A 209 1.62 -30.38 -25.45
N SER A 210 0.31 -30.23 -25.24
CA SER A 210 -0.68 -31.11 -25.84
C SER A 210 -1.92 -30.31 -26.16
N THR A 211 -2.16 -30.15 -27.45
CA THR A 211 -3.38 -29.64 -28.08
C THR A 211 -4.61 -30.26 -27.42
N LEU A 212 -5.25 -29.54 -26.50
CA LEU A 212 -6.60 -29.85 -26.09
C LEU A 212 -7.43 -28.60 -26.35
N SER A 213 -8.20 -28.74 -27.44
CA SER A 213 -9.43 -28.02 -27.77
C SER A 213 -9.99 -27.20 -26.62
N ASN A 214 -10.35 -25.95 -26.96
CA ASN A 214 -11.08 -24.95 -26.19
C ASN A 214 -12.39 -25.46 -25.55
N ILE A 215 -12.30 -26.46 -24.68
CA ILE A 215 -13.27 -26.68 -23.64
C ILE A 215 -12.88 -25.66 -22.58
N CYS A 216 -13.43 -24.46 -22.75
CA CYS A 216 -13.67 -23.51 -21.68
C CYS A 216 -14.49 -24.24 -20.59
N LEU A 217 -13.84 -25.13 -19.85
CA LEU A 217 -14.15 -25.32 -18.45
C LEU A 217 -13.82 -23.95 -17.86
N THR A 218 -14.88 -23.19 -17.71
CA THR A 218 -15.04 -22.14 -16.72
C THR A 218 -14.53 -22.69 -15.39
N LYS A 219 -13.20 -22.75 -15.23
CA LYS A 219 -12.53 -22.85 -13.95
C LYS A 219 -13.02 -21.61 -13.24
N GLY A 220 -13.96 -21.86 -12.32
CA GLY A 220 -14.71 -20.84 -11.63
C GLY A 220 -13.78 -19.72 -11.25
N LEU A 221 -14.22 -18.48 -11.54
CA LEU A 221 -13.67 -17.31 -10.88
C LEU A 221 -13.41 -17.73 -9.44
N PRO A 222 -12.19 -17.55 -8.90
CA PRO A 222 -11.94 -17.83 -7.50
C PRO A 222 -12.98 -16.99 -6.78
N GLU A 223 -13.96 -17.70 -6.21
CA GLU A 223 -15.09 -17.13 -5.54
C GLU A 223 -14.47 -16.11 -4.63
N THR A 224 -14.78 -14.82 -4.89
CA THR A 224 -14.72 -13.82 -3.85
C THR A 224 -15.33 -14.52 -2.66
N ARG A 225 -14.53 -14.86 -1.64
CA ARG A 225 -14.99 -15.62 -0.49
C ARG A 225 -16.09 -14.79 0.13
N PHE A 226 -17.32 -15.02 -0.32
CA PHE A 226 -18.51 -14.51 0.29
C PHE A 226 -18.54 -15.27 1.60
N CYS A 227 -18.00 -14.65 2.65
CA CYS A 227 -17.96 -15.21 3.99
C CYS A 227 -19.37 -15.18 4.58
N VAL A 228 -20.33 -15.90 3.98
CA VAL A 228 -21.69 -15.99 4.49
C VAL A 228 -22.28 -17.36 4.13
N GLU A 229 -21.85 -18.38 4.87
CA GLU A 229 -22.74 -19.50 5.13
C GLU A 229 -23.66 -19.04 6.27
N ARG A 230 -24.98 -19.05 6.03
CA ARG A 230 -26.05 -18.31 6.73
C ARG A 230 -26.14 -18.40 8.27
N ARG A 231 -25.18 -19.01 8.99
CA ARG A 231 -25.11 -19.01 10.46
C ARG A 231 -23.71 -18.91 11.08
N ARG A 232 -22.63 -18.78 10.31
CA ARG A 232 -21.27 -18.60 10.85
C ARG A 232 -20.62 -17.35 10.25
N VAL A 233 -20.61 -16.27 11.03
CA VAL A 233 -19.72 -15.13 10.75
C VAL A 233 -18.30 -15.67 10.84
N HIS A 234 -17.56 -15.65 9.74
CA HIS A 234 -16.11 -15.89 9.82
C HIS A 234 -15.49 -14.72 10.56
N LEU A 235 -15.17 -14.94 11.83
CA LEU A 235 -14.44 -13.99 12.66
C LEU A 235 -13.05 -13.77 12.05
N LEU A 236 -12.60 -12.51 12.07
CA LEU A 236 -11.22 -12.17 11.78
C LEU A 236 -10.30 -12.83 12.81
N SER A 237 -9.12 -13.25 12.39
CA SER A 237 -8.09 -13.61 13.37
C SER A 237 -7.68 -12.38 14.19
N GLU A 238 -7.22 -12.61 15.42
CA GLU A 238 -6.69 -11.52 16.27
C GLU A 238 -5.55 -10.78 15.58
N GLU A 239 -4.68 -11.51 14.87
CA GLU A 239 -3.56 -10.96 14.11
C GLU A 239 -4.04 -10.07 12.94
N GLU A 240 -5.04 -10.51 12.17
CA GLU A 240 -5.63 -9.68 11.11
C GLU A 240 -6.22 -8.39 11.69
N PHE A 241 -6.94 -8.48 12.80
CA PHE A 241 -7.49 -7.30 13.43
C PHE A 241 -6.39 -6.31 13.85
N TYR A 242 -5.38 -6.78 14.61
CA TYR A 242 -4.27 -5.92 15.02
C TYR A 242 -3.44 -5.42 13.84
N SER A 243 -3.29 -6.17 12.75
CA SER A 243 -2.55 -5.68 11.58
C SER A 243 -3.33 -4.60 10.82
N GLN A 244 -4.63 -4.83 10.62
CA GLN A 244 -5.45 -4.03 9.71
C GLN A 244 -6.12 -2.84 10.40
N PHE A 245 -6.53 -2.95 11.65
CA PHE A 245 -7.21 -1.88 12.40
C PHE A 245 -6.27 -0.99 13.23
N TYR A 246 -4.97 -1.31 13.30
CA TYR A 246 -3.99 -0.51 14.05
C TYR A 246 -3.85 0.92 13.56
N ASN A 247 -4.29 1.88 14.37
CA ASN A 247 -4.50 3.26 13.93
C ASN A 247 -3.26 4.17 14.04
N GLN A 248 -2.09 3.64 14.42
CA GLN A 248 -0.93 4.50 14.60
C GLN A 248 -0.47 5.14 13.28
N ARG A 249 0.03 6.38 13.38
CA ARG A 249 0.68 7.07 12.25
C ARG A 249 1.90 6.28 11.83
N VAL A 250 1.77 5.49 10.78
CA VAL A 250 2.93 4.85 10.16
C VAL A 250 3.73 5.95 9.46
N LYS A 251 5.03 6.01 9.75
CA LYS A 251 5.91 7.10 9.30
C LYS A 251 6.05 7.19 7.77
N HIS A 252 5.63 6.17 7.04
CA HIS A 252 5.74 6.12 5.58
C HIS A 252 4.40 5.88 4.90
N LEU A 253 4.19 6.57 3.78
CA LEU A 253 3.02 6.38 2.90
C LEU A 253 2.97 4.95 2.33
N CYS A 254 4.09 4.21 2.31
CA CYS A 254 4.16 2.85 1.77
C CYS A 254 3.24 1.87 2.51
N TYR A 255 3.10 1.99 3.84
CA TYR A 255 2.24 1.12 4.64
C TYR A 255 0.76 1.17 4.21
N TYR A 256 0.31 2.30 3.66
CA TYR A 256 -1.06 2.46 3.18
C TYR A 256 -1.37 1.53 1.98
N HIS A 257 -0.36 0.93 1.33
CA HIS A 257 -0.52 0.08 0.15
C HIS A 257 -0.55 -1.43 0.44
N GLY A 258 -0.19 -1.87 1.66
CA GLY A 258 -0.26 -3.26 2.13
C GLY A 258 -1.51 -3.58 2.95
N VAL A 259 -2.11 -2.57 3.61
CA VAL A 259 -3.36 -2.73 4.36
C VAL A 259 -4.51 -3.01 3.39
N LYS A 260 -5.15 -4.18 3.53
CA LYS A 260 -6.35 -4.51 2.76
C LYS A 260 -7.55 -3.88 3.46
N PRO A 261 -8.38 -3.07 2.77
CA PRO A 261 -9.51 -2.44 3.42
C PRO A 261 -10.53 -3.48 3.89
N TYR A 262 -10.65 -3.67 5.21
CA TYR A 262 -11.76 -4.40 5.81
C TYR A 262 -12.90 -3.45 6.15
N LEU A 263 -14.12 -3.96 5.97
CA LEU A 263 -15.38 -3.40 6.46
C LEU A 263 -16.11 -4.50 7.23
N CYS A 264 -16.27 -4.31 8.53
CA CYS A 264 -17.16 -5.14 9.36
C CYS A 264 -18.48 -4.40 9.53
N TYR A 265 -19.60 -5.10 9.44
CA TYR A 265 -20.91 -4.47 9.56
C TYR A 265 -21.85 -5.29 10.44
N GLN A 266 -22.71 -4.59 11.18
CA GLN A 266 -23.77 -5.13 12.02
C GLN A 266 -25.09 -4.47 11.63
N LEU A 267 -26.14 -5.26 11.43
CA LEU A 267 -27.50 -4.82 11.14
C LEU A 267 -28.41 -5.16 12.30
N GLU A 268 -28.99 -4.14 12.91
CA GLU A 268 -29.98 -4.26 13.96
C GLU A 268 -31.35 -3.90 13.40
N GLN A 269 -32.24 -4.88 13.37
CA GLN A 269 -33.62 -4.70 12.92
C GLN A 269 -34.52 -4.39 14.13
N PHE A 270 -35.50 -3.51 13.96
CA PHE A 270 -36.44 -3.13 15.03
C PHE A 270 -37.42 -4.25 15.42
N ASN A 271 -37.42 -5.38 14.71
CA ASN A 271 -38.25 -6.54 15.00
C ASN A 271 -37.72 -7.43 16.13
N GLY A 272 -36.61 -7.06 16.79
CA GLY A 272 -36.00 -7.82 17.88
C GLY A 272 -35.24 -9.07 17.45
N GLN A 273 -35.04 -9.28 16.14
CA GLN A 273 -34.19 -10.37 15.65
C GLN A 273 -32.73 -10.13 16.02
N ALA A 274 -31.99 -11.24 16.21
CA ALA A 274 -30.56 -11.17 16.43
C ALA A 274 -29.87 -10.41 15.29
N PRO A 275 -28.90 -9.53 15.61
CA PRO A 275 -28.28 -8.69 14.59
C PRO A 275 -27.52 -9.53 13.56
N LEU A 276 -27.72 -9.20 12.28
CA LEU A 276 -26.95 -9.82 11.20
C LEU A 276 -25.57 -9.18 11.14
N LYS A 277 -24.52 -9.99 11.11
CA LYS A 277 -23.13 -9.53 11.15
C LYS A 277 -22.35 -10.05 9.94
N GLY A 278 -21.39 -9.28 9.45
CA GLY A 278 -20.50 -9.74 8.38
C GLY A 278 -19.21 -8.93 8.28
N CYS A 279 -18.19 -9.53 7.67
CA CYS A 279 -16.92 -8.89 7.34
C CYS A 279 -16.66 -9.00 5.84
N LEU A 280 -16.26 -7.89 5.22
CA LEU A 280 -15.93 -7.80 3.80
C LEU A 280 -14.50 -7.31 3.65
N LEU A 281 -13.75 -8.00 2.79
CA LEU A 281 -12.38 -7.67 2.44
C LEU A 281 -12.34 -7.12 1.01
N SER A 282 -11.71 -5.96 0.85
CA SER A 282 -11.32 -5.48 -0.47
C SER A 282 -10.01 -6.13 -0.90
N GLU A 283 -10.06 -6.90 -1.98
CA GLU A 283 -8.86 -7.39 -2.65
C GLU A 283 -8.28 -6.32 -3.57
N LYS A 284 -6.95 -6.21 -3.61
CA LYS A 284 -6.25 -5.16 -4.34
C LYS A 284 -6.49 -5.29 -5.86
N GLY A 285 -7.18 -4.31 -6.44
CA GLY A 285 -7.56 -4.30 -7.86
C GLY A 285 -8.99 -4.76 -8.14
N LYS A 286 -9.73 -5.19 -7.11
CA LYS A 286 -11.17 -5.48 -7.18
C LYS A 286 -12.00 -4.32 -6.62
N GLN A 287 -13.31 -4.52 -6.50
CA GLN A 287 -14.23 -3.58 -5.87
C GLN A 287 -13.83 -3.32 -4.42
N HIS A 288 -14.05 -2.09 -3.96
CA HIS A 288 -13.82 -1.72 -2.57
C HIS A 288 -14.86 -2.38 -1.65
N ALA A 289 -14.51 -2.54 -0.37
CA ALA A 289 -15.34 -3.22 0.62
C ALA A 289 -16.69 -2.50 0.80
N GLU A 290 -16.72 -1.18 0.67
CA GLU A 290 -17.92 -0.35 0.70
C GLU A 290 -18.88 -0.65 -0.46
N ILE A 291 -18.35 -0.98 -1.64
CA ILE A 291 -19.17 -1.30 -2.81
C ILE A 291 -19.74 -2.71 -2.67
N LEU A 292 -18.90 -3.67 -2.27
CA LEU A 292 -19.35 -5.03 -1.94
C LEU A 292 -20.42 -5.03 -0.85
N PHE A 293 -20.28 -4.14 0.14
CA PHE A 293 -21.27 -3.92 1.18
C PHE A 293 -22.59 -3.40 0.60
N LEU A 294 -22.57 -2.37 -0.25
CA LEU A 294 -23.79 -1.85 -0.87
C LEU A 294 -24.51 -2.90 -1.72
N ASP A 295 -23.76 -3.66 -2.52
CA ASP A 295 -24.33 -4.75 -3.33
C ASP A 295 -24.99 -5.81 -2.43
N LYS A 296 -24.35 -6.13 -1.30
CA LYS A 296 -24.90 -7.06 -0.30
C LYS A 296 -26.16 -6.53 0.35
N ILE A 297 -26.18 -5.28 0.81
CA ILE A 297 -27.35 -4.69 1.48
C ILE A 297 -28.52 -4.52 0.52
N ARG A 298 -28.27 -4.13 -0.73
CA ARG A 298 -29.32 -4.03 -1.77
C ARG A 298 -29.96 -5.38 -2.09
N SER A 299 -29.21 -6.47 -1.97
CA SER A 299 -29.75 -7.82 -2.15
C SER A 299 -30.63 -8.30 -0.99
N MET A 300 -30.69 -7.56 0.12
CA MET A 300 -31.50 -7.89 1.28
C MET A 300 -32.77 -7.05 1.29
N GLU A 301 -33.93 -7.70 1.45
CA GLU A 301 -35.20 -7.03 1.73
C GLU A 301 -35.24 -6.58 3.19
N LEU A 302 -34.62 -5.44 3.47
CA LEU A 302 -34.55 -4.84 4.80
C LEU A 302 -35.61 -3.75 4.93
N SER A 303 -36.33 -3.73 6.04
CA SER A 303 -37.18 -2.61 6.44
C SER A 303 -36.36 -1.56 7.19
N GLN A 304 -36.91 -0.96 8.26
CA GLN A 304 -36.15 -0.09 9.15
C GLN A 304 -35.02 -0.89 9.82
N VAL A 305 -33.79 -0.41 9.66
CA VAL A 305 -32.60 -1.08 10.16
C VAL A 305 -31.55 -0.03 10.53
N ILE A 306 -30.84 -0.29 11.62
CA ILE A 306 -29.63 0.45 12.00
C ILE A 306 -28.44 -0.39 11.54
N ILE A 307 -27.58 0.20 10.71
CA ILE A 307 -26.35 -0.42 10.25
C ILE A 307 -25.16 0.30 10.84
N THR A 308 -24.33 -0.43 11.58
CA THR A 308 -23.06 0.05 12.10
C THR A 308 -21.92 -0.62 11.33
N CYS A 309 -21.07 0.18 10.70
CA CYS A 309 -19.93 -0.25 9.92
C CYS A 309 -18.62 0.17 10.59
N TYR A 310 -17.69 -0.77 10.75
CA TYR A 310 -16.33 -0.54 11.21
C TYR A 310 -15.35 -0.71 10.06
N LEU A 311 -14.66 0.37 9.70
CA LEU A 311 -13.74 0.40 8.58
C LEU A 311 -12.30 0.61 9.05
N THR A 312 -11.39 -0.07 8.36
CA THR A 312 -9.94 0.17 8.50
C THR A 312 -9.51 1.57 8.02
N TRP A 313 -10.23 2.13 7.04
CA TRP A 313 -9.97 3.43 6.44
C TRP A 313 -11.28 4.13 6.07
N SER A 314 -11.31 5.46 6.18
CA SER A 314 -12.50 6.21 5.78
C SER A 314 -12.76 6.05 4.27
N PRO A 315 -14.03 6.08 3.83
CA PRO A 315 -14.35 5.87 2.42
C PRO A 315 -13.63 6.84 1.47
N CYS A 316 -13.27 6.35 0.28
CA CYS A 316 -12.78 7.20 -0.81
C CYS A 316 -13.94 8.02 -1.44
N PRO A 317 -13.66 9.04 -2.28
CA PRO A 317 -14.72 9.89 -2.87
C PRO A 317 -15.80 9.11 -3.62
N ASN A 318 -15.42 8.08 -4.38
CA ASN A 318 -16.35 7.26 -5.14
C ASN A 318 -17.27 6.44 -4.20
N CYS A 319 -16.68 5.77 -3.21
CA CYS A 319 -17.44 5.00 -2.22
C CYS A 319 -18.36 5.91 -1.41
N ALA A 320 -17.86 7.07 -1.00
CA ALA A 320 -18.64 8.06 -0.26
C ALA A 320 -19.86 8.55 -1.05
N TRP A 321 -19.68 8.83 -2.34
CA TRP A 321 -20.79 9.22 -3.21
C TRP A 321 -21.83 8.10 -3.37
N GLN A 322 -21.39 6.85 -3.53
CA GLN A 322 -22.31 5.71 -3.66
C GLN A 322 -23.07 5.42 -2.37
N LEU A 323 -22.42 5.54 -1.21
CA LEU A 323 -23.07 5.42 0.11
C LEU A 323 -24.10 6.54 0.32
N ALA A 324 -23.76 7.79 -0.05
CA ALA A 324 -24.67 8.93 -0.01
C ALA A 324 -25.86 8.76 -0.95
N ALA A 325 -25.65 8.24 -2.16
CA ALA A 325 -26.74 7.89 -3.08
C ALA A 325 -27.64 6.82 -2.48
N PHE A 326 -27.07 5.74 -1.96
CA PHE A 326 -27.82 4.67 -1.31
C PHE A 326 -28.69 5.17 -0.14
N LYS A 327 -28.16 6.06 0.72
CA LYS A 327 -28.94 6.64 1.83
C LYS A 327 -30.08 7.56 1.35
N ARG A 328 -29.94 8.22 0.20
CA ARG A 328 -31.05 8.98 -0.41
C ARG A 328 -32.14 8.06 -0.96
N ASP A 329 -31.75 6.91 -1.53
CA ASP A 329 -32.70 5.90 -2.01
C ASP A 329 -33.40 5.17 -0.84
N ARG A 330 -32.75 5.11 0.33
CA ARG A 330 -33.19 4.41 1.55
C ARG A 330 -33.16 5.33 2.77
N PRO A 331 -34.04 6.36 2.84
CA PRO A 331 -34.00 7.37 3.90
C PRO A 331 -34.31 6.79 5.29
N ASP A 332 -35.06 5.69 5.34
CA ASP A 332 -35.48 4.95 6.53
C ASP A 332 -34.33 4.23 7.27
N LEU A 333 -33.23 3.93 6.57
CA LEU A 333 -32.10 3.19 7.11
C LEU A 333 -31.12 4.11 7.84
N ILE A 334 -30.76 3.81 9.09
CA ILE A 334 -29.73 4.57 9.81
C ILE A 334 -28.36 3.94 9.54
N LEU A 335 -27.40 4.71 9.04
CA LEU A 335 -26.06 4.21 8.72
C LEU A 335 -25.01 4.97 9.54
N HIS A 336 -24.29 4.23 10.37
CA HIS A 336 -23.16 4.70 11.15
C HIS A 336 -21.87 4.09 10.61
N ILE A 337 -20.89 4.93 10.33
CA ILE A 337 -19.56 4.54 9.85
C ILE A 337 -18.52 4.98 10.87
N TYR A 338 -17.90 4.03 11.54
CA TYR A 338 -16.73 4.26 12.37
C TYR A 338 -15.48 3.81 11.64
N THR A 339 -14.48 4.68 11.55
CA THR A 339 -13.23 4.37 10.87
C THR A 339 -12.03 4.43 11.81
N SER A 340 -11.13 3.45 11.71
CA SER A 340 -9.87 3.45 12.44
C SER A 340 -8.95 4.61 11.99
N ARG A 341 -8.95 4.94 10.68
CA ARG A 341 -8.06 5.94 10.09
C ARG A 341 -8.74 6.74 8.98
N LEU A 342 -8.23 7.93 8.67
CA LEU A 342 -8.75 8.76 7.58
C LEU A 342 -7.93 8.60 6.30
N TYR A 343 -8.58 8.20 5.21
CA TYR A 343 -7.94 7.94 3.92
C TYR A 343 -7.71 9.22 3.13
N PHE A 344 -6.44 9.53 2.81
CA PHE A 344 -6.01 10.73 2.07
C PHE A 344 -6.71 12.04 2.48
N HIS A 345 -7.01 12.19 3.77
CA HIS A 345 -7.86 13.26 4.32
C HIS A 345 -7.28 14.68 4.20
N TRP A 346 -6.04 14.84 3.72
CA TRP A 346 -5.45 16.13 3.36
C TRP A 346 -5.82 16.59 1.94
N LYS A 347 -6.40 15.71 1.11
CA LYS A 347 -6.83 16.04 -0.25
C LYS A 347 -8.30 16.49 -0.24
N ARG A 348 -8.57 17.62 -0.92
CA ARG A 348 -9.92 18.20 -1.04
C ARG A 348 -10.99 17.22 -1.58
N PRO A 349 -10.74 16.38 -2.61
CA PRO A 349 -11.75 15.41 -3.07
C PRO A 349 -12.19 14.41 -2.01
N PHE A 350 -11.27 13.96 -1.15
CA PHE A 350 -11.56 13.00 -0.08
C PHE A 350 -12.37 13.66 1.04
N GLN A 351 -12.02 14.90 1.39
CA GLN A 351 -12.81 15.69 2.33
C GLN A 351 -14.22 15.94 1.80
N LYS A 352 -14.37 16.30 0.51
CA LYS A 352 -15.67 16.49 -0.14
C LYS A 352 -16.51 15.21 -0.10
N GLY A 353 -15.89 14.05 -0.31
CA GLY A 353 -16.55 12.74 -0.15
C GLY A 353 -17.14 12.56 1.25
N LEU A 354 -16.34 12.78 2.30
CA LEU A 354 -16.82 12.71 3.70
C LEU A 354 -17.94 13.72 3.98
N CYS A 355 -17.84 14.93 3.41
CA CYS A 355 -18.89 15.94 3.54
C CYS A 355 -20.21 15.50 2.91
N SER A 356 -20.16 14.84 1.74
CA SER A 356 -21.35 14.29 1.09
C SER A 356 -22.04 13.22 1.94
N LEU A 357 -21.29 12.45 2.73
CA LEU A 357 -21.86 11.46 3.66
C LEU A 357 -22.64 12.15 4.78
N TRP A 358 -22.03 13.14 5.46
CA TRP A 358 -22.70 13.89 6.51
C TRP A 358 -23.94 14.64 6.00
N GLN A 359 -23.86 15.27 4.83
CA GLN A 359 -24.99 15.95 4.20
C GLN A 359 -26.13 14.99 3.82
N SER A 360 -25.83 13.71 3.63
CA SER A 360 -26.84 12.68 3.35
C SER A 360 -27.39 12.04 4.64
N GLY A 361 -27.02 12.55 5.82
CA GLY A 361 -27.47 12.02 7.11
C GLY A 361 -26.78 10.71 7.51
N ILE A 362 -25.58 10.43 6.99
CA ILE A 362 -24.74 9.30 7.41
C ILE A 362 -23.79 9.79 8.50
N LEU A 363 -23.81 9.14 9.66
CA LEU A 363 -22.83 9.38 10.71
C LEU A 363 -21.49 8.81 10.26
N VAL A 364 -20.45 9.63 10.26
CA VAL A 364 -19.08 9.20 9.98
C VAL A 364 -18.18 9.71 11.10
N ASP A 365 -17.54 8.79 11.81
CA ASP A 365 -16.70 9.13 12.95
C ASP A 365 -15.45 8.24 13.11
N VAL A 366 -14.51 8.65 13.97
CA VAL A 366 -13.29 7.86 14.23
C VAL A 366 -13.52 6.89 15.38
N MET A 367 -13.07 5.63 15.21
CA MET A 367 -13.11 4.63 16.27
C MET A 367 -12.26 5.05 17.47
N ASP A 368 -12.88 5.09 18.64
CA ASP A 368 -12.23 5.13 19.94
C ASP A 368 -12.32 3.77 20.66
N LEU A 369 -11.93 3.73 21.94
CA LEU A 369 -11.86 2.50 22.71
C LEU A 369 -13.19 1.72 22.71
N PRO A 370 -14.35 2.33 23.00
CA PRO A 370 -15.66 1.71 22.83
C PRO A 370 -15.87 1.03 21.46
N GLN A 371 -15.66 1.74 20.34
CA GLN A 371 -15.92 1.13 19.01
C GLN A 371 -14.90 0.05 18.64
N PHE A 372 -13.63 0.17 19.06
CA PHE A 372 -12.67 -0.92 18.89
C PHE A 372 -13.06 -2.15 19.71
N THR A 373 -13.55 -1.95 20.94
CA THR A 373 -14.00 -3.05 21.82
C THR A 373 -15.25 -3.73 21.26
N ASP A 374 -16.21 -2.94 20.76
CA ASP A 374 -17.40 -3.49 20.13
C ASP A 374 -17.05 -4.27 18.85
N CYS A 375 -16.23 -3.68 17.97
CA CYS A 375 -15.78 -4.36 16.76
C CYS A 375 -15.02 -5.66 17.08
N TRP A 376 -14.17 -5.66 18.11
CA TRP A 376 -13.45 -6.86 18.54
C TRP A 376 -14.41 -7.95 19.02
N THR A 377 -15.35 -7.59 19.88
CA THR A 377 -16.30 -8.53 20.49
C THR A 377 -17.19 -9.18 19.42
N ASN A 378 -17.61 -8.39 18.43
CA ASN A 378 -18.55 -8.83 17.41
C ASN A 378 -17.88 -9.58 16.23
N PHE A 379 -16.63 -9.27 15.90
CA PHE A 379 -16.00 -9.73 14.65
C PHE A 379 -14.66 -10.44 14.81
N VAL A 380 -14.10 -10.53 16.03
CA VAL A 380 -12.77 -11.12 16.27
C VAL A 380 -12.85 -12.24 17.30
N ASN A 381 -13.12 -11.90 18.55
CA ASN A 381 -13.11 -12.88 19.63
C ASN A 381 -14.04 -12.45 20.78
N PRO A 382 -15.29 -12.95 20.85
CA PRO A 382 -16.23 -12.61 21.92
C PRO A 382 -15.82 -13.18 23.29
N LYS A 383 -14.90 -14.15 23.33
CA LYS A 383 -14.47 -14.82 24.58
C LYS A 383 -13.25 -14.17 25.23
N ARG A 384 -12.54 -13.32 24.50
CA ARG A 384 -11.32 -12.66 24.98
C ARG A 384 -11.53 -11.15 24.95
N PRO A 385 -11.16 -10.39 25.99
CA PRO A 385 -11.28 -8.94 25.94
C PRO A 385 -10.33 -8.35 24.90
N PHE A 386 -10.74 -7.24 24.29
CA PHE A 386 -9.88 -6.41 23.46
C PHE A 386 -8.75 -5.81 24.29
N TRP A 387 -7.51 -5.89 23.80
CA TRP A 387 -6.34 -5.28 24.45
C TRP A 387 -5.86 -4.07 23.63
N PRO A 388 -6.13 -2.84 24.09
CA PRO A 388 -5.73 -1.63 23.37
C PRO A 388 -4.21 -1.56 23.21
N TRP A 389 -3.75 -1.28 21.99
CA TRP A 389 -2.32 -1.00 21.78
C TRP A 389 -1.93 0.35 22.38
N LYS A 390 -0.63 0.49 22.68
CA LYS A 390 -0.08 1.71 23.26
C LYS A 390 -0.46 2.94 22.43
N GLY A 391 -1.09 3.93 23.08
CA GLY A 391 -1.43 5.21 22.47
C GLY A 391 -2.70 5.23 21.60
N LEU A 392 -3.48 4.14 21.54
CA LEU A 392 -4.75 4.06 20.80
C LEU A 392 -5.63 5.30 21.05
N GLU A 393 -5.95 5.60 22.31
CA GLU A 393 -6.85 6.71 22.69
C GLU A 393 -6.30 8.08 22.25
N ILE A 394 -5.01 8.30 22.46
CA ILE A 394 -4.35 9.57 22.09
C ILE A 394 -4.45 9.77 20.57
N ILE A 395 -4.28 8.70 19.81
CA ILE A 395 -4.28 8.72 18.35
C ILE A 395 -5.71 8.85 17.81
N SER A 396 -6.68 8.10 18.34
CA SER A 396 -8.10 8.27 18.05
C SER A 396 -8.53 9.72 18.28
N ARG A 397 -8.21 10.30 19.45
CA ARG A 397 -8.51 11.72 19.76
C ARG A 397 -7.84 12.72 18.81
N ARG A 398 -6.63 12.43 18.32
CA ARG A 398 -5.94 13.30 17.33
C ARG A 398 -6.58 13.21 15.95
N THR A 399 -6.95 12.00 15.54
CA THR A 399 -7.63 11.74 14.27
C THR A 399 -9.05 12.33 14.30
N GLN A 400 -9.76 12.21 15.43
CA GLN A 400 -11.06 12.81 15.68
C GLN A 400 -11.02 14.34 15.54
N ARG A 401 -10.06 15.00 16.20
CA ARG A 401 -9.84 16.45 16.03
C ARG A 401 -9.54 16.82 14.58
N ARG A 402 -8.88 15.95 13.81
CA ARG A 402 -8.65 16.20 12.39
C ARG A 402 -9.94 16.07 11.58
N LEU A 403 -10.78 15.08 11.88
CA LEU A 403 -12.09 14.91 11.24
C LEU A 403 -12.99 16.12 11.52
N HIS A 404 -13.04 16.57 12.78
CA HIS A 404 -13.81 17.76 13.18
C HIS A 404 -13.37 19.01 12.41
N ARG A 405 -12.06 19.28 12.30
CA ARG A 405 -11.55 20.39 11.48
C ARG A 405 -11.90 20.28 9.99
N ILE A 406 -12.04 19.06 9.47
CA ILE A 406 -12.53 18.88 8.10
C ILE A 406 -13.99 19.34 8.05
N LYS A 407 -14.84 18.86 8.96
CA LYS A 407 -16.25 19.24 9.04
C LYS A 407 -16.44 20.76 9.17
N GLU A 408 -15.69 21.41 10.07
CA GLU A 408 -15.62 22.88 10.23
C GLU A 408 -15.26 23.59 8.92
N SER A 409 -14.20 23.13 8.25
CA SER A 409 -13.69 23.78 7.03
C SER A 409 -14.65 23.73 5.83
N TRP A 410 -15.72 22.95 5.93
CA TRP A 410 -16.79 22.84 4.94
C TRP A 410 -18.12 23.43 5.43
N GLY A 411 -18.13 24.13 6.58
CA GLY A 411 -19.31 24.81 7.12
C GLY A 411 -20.40 23.87 7.65
N LEU A 412 -20.02 22.66 8.08
CA LEU A 412 -20.97 21.63 8.53
C LEU A 412 -21.09 21.56 10.06
N GLN A 413 -20.99 22.71 10.75
CA GLN A 413 -20.94 22.76 12.22
C GLN A 413 -22.26 22.32 12.86
N ASP A 414 -23.40 22.67 12.26
CA ASP A 414 -24.73 22.36 12.83
C ASP A 414 -24.98 20.85 12.89
N LEU A 415 -24.43 20.09 11.92
CA LEU A 415 -24.49 18.64 11.90
C LEU A 415 -23.65 17.97 13.02
N VAL A 416 -22.87 18.72 13.80
CA VAL A 416 -22.10 18.17 14.95
C VAL A 416 -23.02 17.80 16.10
N ASN A 417 -24.08 18.58 16.32
CA ASN A 417 -24.90 18.45 17.52
C ASN A 417 -25.95 17.33 17.41
N ASP A 418 -26.45 17.05 16.20
CA ASP A 418 -27.54 16.08 16.01
C ASP A 418 -27.14 14.62 16.29
N PHE A 419 -25.84 14.31 16.30
CA PHE A 419 -25.34 12.93 16.43
C PHE A 419 -24.49 12.67 17.68
N GLY A 420 -24.04 13.71 18.39
CA GLY A 420 -23.11 13.58 19.52
C GLY A 420 -23.66 12.81 20.73
N ASN A 421 -24.97 12.60 20.81
CA ASN A 421 -25.63 11.92 21.92
C ASN A 421 -25.84 10.42 21.71
N LEU A 422 -25.42 9.84 20.57
CA LEU A 422 -25.56 8.42 20.27
C LEU A 422 -24.31 7.65 20.75
N GLN A 423 -24.17 7.45 22.06
CA GLN A 423 -23.21 6.48 22.60
C GLN A 423 -23.77 5.06 22.42
N LEU A 424 -22.90 4.11 22.06
CA LEU A 424 -23.21 2.68 22.11
C LEU A 424 -23.53 2.33 23.57
N GLY A 425 -24.81 2.04 23.85
CA GLY A 425 -25.23 1.54 25.15
C GLY A 425 -24.53 0.21 25.48
N PRO A 426 -24.35 -0.14 26.76
CA PRO A 426 -23.74 -1.40 27.14
C PRO A 426 -24.51 -2.58 26.53
N PRO A 427 -23.84 -3.68 26.17
CA PRO A 427 -24.49 -4.84 25.58
C PRO A 427 -25.58 -5.33 26.53
N MET A 428 -26.81 -5.44 26.03
CA MET A 428 -27.91 -6.01 26.81
C MET A 428 -27.53 -7.44 27.20
N SER A 429 -27.43 -7.65 28.51
CA SER A 429 -27.19 -8.93 29.17
C SER A 429 -28.31 -9.93 28.93
#